data_AF-A0A1I5N3G2-F1
#
_entry.id   AF-A0A1I5N3G2-F1
#
_cell.length_a   1.000
_cell.length_b   1.000
_cell.length_c   1.000
_cell.angle_alpha   90.00
_cell.angle_beta   90.00
_cell.angle_gamma   90.00
#
_symmetry.space_group_name_H-M   'P 1'
#
loop_
_entity.id
_entity.type
_entity.pdbx_description
1 polymer ?
#
loop_
_entity_poly.entity_id
_entity_poly.type
_entity_poly.pdbx_seq_one_letter_code
_entity_poly.pdbx_strand_id
1 'polypeptide(L)'
;MNPRLPSIGRGAIAVTCDLLEGVETNAEIEGLLLEYGLSDHIESGGSIAKTVLNLKRFAVAHPDHIVQTDFGSKPLPVALIDAAINVAGQRGDLPLWQKLERYLNLDGFALQKRVTAGMFKDDVVITGITIAMPGFVALPEAVSEVDQLLDRYGLYVSQTHLSSAKENITQEDWEAANSQCRTFLEALTDGIADLLFPDEAASLPAGLSKRQLLAKHGFLSREKHEFGDGNGQTFLPGLAKLLHPDGAHPGISTQHDAMFRLQLVVVTARWLLKRLEAGRPTVN
;
A
#
# COMPACT_ATOMS: atom_id res chain seq x y z
N MET A 1 20.32 12.87 -2.58
CA MET A 1 19.34 12.20 -1.68
C MET A 1 19.32 10.73 -2.07
N ASN A 2 19.69 9.83 -1.15
CA ASN A 2 19.59 8.39 -1.43
C ASN A 2 18.10 8.02 -1.44
N PRO A 3 17.57 7.39 -2.51
CA PRO A 3 16.20 6.91 -2.49
C PRO A 3 16.07 5.87 -1.37
N ARG A 4 15.26 6.16 -0.35
CA ARG A 4 14.89 5.15 0.65
C ARG A 4 14.11 4.06 -0.08
N LEU A 5 14.61 2.83 -0.02
CA LEU A 5 13.92 1.63 -0.49
C LEU A 5 12.57 1.50 0.23
N PRO A 6 11.55 0.87 -0.39
CA PRO A 6 10.30 0.55 0.32
C PRO A 6 10.57 -0.16 1.65
N SER A 7 9.71 0.07 2.64
CA SER A 7 9.85 -0.48 4.00
C SER A 7 8.71 -1.44 4.30
N ILE A 8 9.02 -2.57 4.94
CA ILE A 8 8.02 -3.57 5.35
C ILE A 8 7.25 -3.03 6.56
N GLY A 9 5.93 -2.94 6.41
CA GLY A 9 5.01 -2.39 7.39
C GLY A 9 4.62 -3.37 8.49
N ARG A 10 3.98 -2.83 9.54
CA ARG A 10 3.59 -3.59 10.76
C ARG A 10 2.75 -4.83 10.44
N GLY A 11 1.87 -4.75 9.45
CA GLY A 11 1.01 -5.87 9.05
C GLY A 11 1.81 -7.03 8.46
N ALA A 12 2.74 -6.75 7.54
CA ALA A 12 3.63 -7.76 6.98
C ALA A 12 4.54 -8.37 8.05
N ILE A 13 5.11 -7.55 8.95
CA ILE A 13 5.92 -8.04 10.08
C ILE A 13 5.13 -9.02 10.95
N ALA A 14 3.89 -8.65 11.32
CA ALA A 14 3.07 -9.47 12.19
C ALA A 14 2.75 -10.84 11.59
N VAL A 15 2.34 -10.88 10.31
CA VAL A 15 2.01 -12.12 9.60
C VAL A 15 3.26 -12.96 9.32
N THR A 16 4.40 -12.31 9.07
CA THR A 16 5.69 -12.99 8.95
C THR A 16 6.03 -13.75 10.23
N CYS A 17 5.80 -13.14 11.39
CA CYS A 17 6.00 -13.83 12.68
C CYS A 17 5.01 -14.99 12.86
N ASP A 18 3.76 -14.86 12.41
CA ASP A 18 2.78 -15.96 12.45
C ASP A 18 3.27 -17.18 11.65
N LEU A 19 3.94 -16.97 10.50
CA LEU A 19 4.52 -18.04 9.70
C LEU A 19 5.68 -18.77 10.41
N LEU A 20 6.38 -18.10 11.33
CA LEU A 20 7.44 -18.71 12.15
C LEU A 20 6.90 -19.66 13.21
N GLU A 21 5.60 -19.65 13.54
CA GLU A 21 5.01 -20.68 14.41
C GLU A 21 5.05 -22.09 13.77
N GLY A 22 5.40 -22.17 12.48
CA GLY A 22 5.58 -23.43 11.76
C GLY A 22 6.87 -24.20 12.08
N VAL A 23 7.74 -23.69 12.97
CA VAL A 23 8.93 -24.40 13.49
C VAL A 23 8.52 -25.59 14.36
N GLU A 24 9.37 -26.62 14.43
CA GLU A 24 9.06 -27.87 15.12
C GLU A 24 9.46 -27.85 16.59
N THR A 25 10.48 -27.06 16.95
CA THR A 25 11.04 -27.07 18.31
C THR A 25 11.27 -25.67 18.88
N ASN A 26 11.24 -25.54 20.21
CA ASN A 26 11.65 -24.29 20.88
C ASN A 26 13.11 -23.92 20.56
N ALA A 27 13.97 -24.91 20.37
CA ALA A 27 15.37 -24.69 20.06
C ALA A 27 15.57 -24.02 18.69
N GLU A 28 14.71 -24.31 17.71
CA GLU A 28 14.76 -23.66 16.39
C GLU A 28 14.48 -22.15 16.48
N ILE A 29 13.42 -21.75 17.20
CA ILE A 29 13.09 -20.33 17.35
C ILE A 29 14.10 -19.61 18.25
N GLU A 30 14.58 -20.25 19.33
CA GLU A 30 15.63 -19.67 20.17
C GLU A 30 16.97 -19.55 19.44
N GLY A 31 17.28 -20.51 18.56
CA GLY A 31 18.42 -20.46 17.66
C GLY A 31 18.34 -19.27 16.71
N LEU A 32 17.16 -19.02 16.11
CA LEU A 32 16.92 -17.85 15.27
C LEU A 32 17.14 -16.53 16.04
N LEU A 33 16.64 -16.44 17.28
CA LEU A 33 16.85 -15.26 18.13
C LEU A 33 18.33 -15.04 18.42
N LEU A 34 19.08 -16.11 18.67
CA LEU A 34 20.52 -16.04 18.93
C LEU A 34 21.29 -15.61 17.68
N GLU A 35 20.99 -16.21 16.53
CA GLU A 35 21.63 -15.89 15.24
C GLU A 35 21.43 -14.41 14.88
N TYR A 36 20.24 -13.87 15.11
CA TYR A 36 19.92 -12.47 14.83
C TYR A 36 20.34 -11.51 15.94
N GLY A 37 20.99 -11.98 17.02
CA GLY A 37 21.45 -11.14 18.14
C GLY A 37 20.31 -10.55 18.97
N LEU A 38 19.15 -11.21 18.99
CA LEU A 38 17.94 -10.76 19.66
C LEU A 38 17.76 -11.36 21.06
N SER A 39 18.59 -12.33 21.47
CA SER A 39 18.47 -13.00 22.78
C SER A 39 18.56 -12.05 23.98
N ASP A 40 19.29 -10.94 23.87
CA ASP A 40 19.39 -9.93 24.93
C ASP A 40 18.14 -9.02 25.01
N HIS A 41 17.31 -9.04 23.98
CA HIS A 41 16.13 -8.18 23.83
C HIS A 41 14.81 -8.92 24.00
N ILE A 42 14.82 -10.24 23.79
CA ILE A 42 13.62 -11.08 23.73
C ILE A 42 13.84 -12.30 24.63
N GLU A 43 13.11 -12.35 25.73
CA GLU A 43 13.09 -13.52 26.60
C GLU A 43 12.33 -14.70 25.95
N SER A 44 12.86 -15.92 26.12
CA SER A 44 12.14 -17.14 25.72
C SER A 44 10.84 -17.26 26.51
N GLY A 45 9.74 -17.48 25.79
CA GLY A 45 8.40 -17.60 26.37
C GLY A 45 8.10 -18.98 26.98
N GLY A 46 9.04 -19.93 26.89
CA GLY A 46 8.84 -21.33 27.30
C GLY A 46 7.94 -22.15 26.36
N SER A 47 7.43 -21.54 25.29
CA SER A 47 6.75 -22.22 24.17
C SER A 47 6.94 -21.44 22.88
N ILE A 48 6.89 -22.11 21.74
CA ILE A 48 7.04 -21.51 20.39
C ILE A 48 6.10 -20.30 20.25
N ALA A 49 4.81 -20.49 20.52
CA ALA A 49 3.80 -19.42 20.40
C ALA A 49 4.12 -18.19 21.28
N LYS A 50 4.61 -18.38 22.51
CA LYS A 50 4.97 -17.26 23.39
C LYS A 50 6.25 -16.57 22.94
N THR A 51 7.26 -17.33 22.52
CA THR A 51 8.52 -16.78 22.00
C THR A 51 8.27 -15.99 20.71
N VAL A 52 7.47 -16.53 19.78
CA VAL A 52 7.05 -15.85 18.55
C VAL A 52 6.22 -14.60 18.86
N LEU A 53 5.35 -14.63 19.87
CA LEU A 53 4.60 -13.44 20.29
C LEU A 53 5.53 -12.33 20.80
N ASN A 54 6.55 -12.66 21.59
CA ASN A 54 7.54 -11.70 22.07
C ASN A 54 8.35 -11.12 20.89
N LEU A 55 8.77 -11.97 19.95
CA LEU A 55 9.43 -11.55 18.71
C LEU A 55 8.56 -10.61 17.87
N LYS A 56 7.28 -10.96 17.69
CA LYS A 56 6.30 -10.14 16.98
C LYS A 56 6.18 -8.75 17.60
N ARG A 57 6.05 -8.67 18.92
CA ARG A 57 5.98 -7.38 19.65
C ARG A 57 7.23 -6.55 19.44
N PHE A 58 8.40 -7.17 19.56
CA PHE A 58 9.67 -6.49 19.35
C PHE A 58 9.83 -5.97 17.93
N ALA A 59 9.61 -6.84 16.92
CA ALA A 59 9.81 -6.50 15.51
C ALA A 59 8.84 -5.41 15.03
N VAL A 60 7.59 -5.43 15.48
CA VAL A 60 6.59 -4.39 15.15
C VAL A 60 6.94 -3.04 15.79
N ALA A 61 7.58 -3.05 16.97
CA ALA A 61 8.03 -1.84 17.65
C ALA A 61 9.35 -1.27 17.09
N HIS A 62 10.20 -2.13 16.52
CA HIS A 62 11.53 -1.76 16.01
C HIS A 62 11.72 -2.19 14.55
N PRO A 63 10.92 -1.66 13.60
CA PRO A 63 10.97 -2.07 12.19
C PRO A 63 12.31 -1.73 11.51
N ASP A 64 13.04 -0.73 12.03
CA ASP A 64 14.35 -0.30 11.54
C ASP A 64 15.53 -1.01 12.22
N HIS A 65 15.27 -1.96 13.13
CA HIS A 65 16.33 -2.72 13.78
C HIS A 65 17.14 -3.50 12.73
N ILE A 66 18.45 -3.38 12.76
CA ILE A 66 19.34 -4.07 11.81
C ILE A 66 19.91 -5.31 12.47
N VAL A 67 19.79 -6.44 11.78
CA VAL A 67 20.41 -7.71 12.20
C VAL A 67 21.56 -8.07 11.28
N GLN A 68 22.55 -8.77 11.83
CA GLN A 68 23.62 -9.39 11.04
C GLN A 68 23.15 -10.77 10.58
N THR A 69 23.40 -11.08 9.31
CA THR A 69 23.15 -12.40 8.73
C THR A 69 24.37 -12.85 7.96
N ASP A 70 24.44 -14.12 7.56
CA ASP A 70 25.49 -14.64 6.68
C ASP A 70 25.63 -13.87 5.36
N PHE A 71 24.55 -13.20 4.92
CA PHE A 71 24.51 -12.40 3.69
C PHE A 71 24.67 -10.90 3.96
N GLY A 72 25.15 -10.53 5.16
CA GLY A 72 25.37 -9.16 5.60
C GLY A 72 24.23 -8.56 6.42
N SER A 73 24.37 -7.28 6.73
CA SER A 73 23.38 -6.50 7.49
C SER A 73 22.09 -6.33 6.71
N LYS A 74 20.95 -6.65 7.31
CA LYS A 74 19.63 -6.36 6.74
C LYS A 74 18.64 -5.89 7.81
N PRO A 75 17.58 -5.15 7.44
CA PRO A 75 16.49 -4.85 8.37
C PRO A 75 15.85 -6.13 8.91
N LEU A 76 15.53 -6.14 10.20
CA LEU A 76 14.91 -7.25 10.90
C LEU A 76 13.67 -7.79 10.16
N PRO A 77 12.74 -6.96 9.64
CA PRO A 77 11.61 -7.46 8.87
C PRO A 77 12.00 -8.33 7.65
N VAL A 78 13.07 -7.97 6.94
CA VAL A 78 13.55 -8.73 5.78
C VAL A 78 14.12 -10.07 6.25
N ALA A 79 14.93 -10.06 7.32
CA ALA A 79 15.50 -11.28 7.90
C ALA A 79 14.41 -12.25 8.41
N LEU A 80 13.34 -11.72 8.99
CA LEU A 80 12.22 -12.53 9.45
C LEU A 80 11.44 -13.14 8.28
N ILE A 81 11.30 -12.43 7.15
CA ILE A 81 10.67 -12.98 5.95
C ILE A 81 11.52 -14.12 5.39
N ASP A 82 12.85 -13.94 5.29
CA ASP A 82 13.76 -15.00 4.86
C ASP A 82 13.64 -16.24 5.76
N ALA A 83 13.58 -16.04 7.08
CA ALA A 83 13.37 -17.12 8.04
C ALA A 83 12.00 -17.80 7.86
N ALA A 84 10.93 -17.03 7.67
CA ALA A 84 9.59 -17.58 7.41
C ALA A 84 9.54 -18.38 6.11
N ILE A 85 10.26 -17.96 5.08
CA ILE A 85 10.39 -18.69 3.80
C ILE A 85 11.13 -20.01 4.04
N ASN A 86 12.18 -20.03 4.85
CA ASN A 86 12.88 -21.28 5.19
C ASN A 86 11.98 -22.25 5.98
N VAL A 87 11.16 -21.75 6.90
CA VAL A 87 10.28 -22.56 7.77
C VAL A 87 9.02 -23.06 7.04
N ALA A 88 8.41 -22.22 6.20
CA ALA A 88 7.08 -22.47 5.65
C ALA A 88 6.98 -22.27 4.13
N GLY A 89 8.06 -21.91 3.43
CA GLY A 89 8.04 -21.58 2.00
C GLY A 89 7.69 -22.76 1.09
N GLN A 90 8.01 -24.00 1.50
CA GLN A 90 7.58 -25.22 0.78
C GLN A 90 6.07 -25.44 0.87
N ARG A 91 5.40 -24.85 1.86
CA ARG A 91 3.94 -24.85 2.03
C ARG A 91 3.39 -23.51 1.56
N GLY A 92 3.68 -23.13 0.32
CA GLY A 92 3.32 -21.81 -0.22
C GLY A 92 1.82 -21.60 -0.42
N ASP A 93 1.01 -22.63 -0.22
CA ASP A 93 -0.45 -22.59 -0.27
C ASP A 93 -1.11 -22.26 1.08
N LEU A 94 -0.34 -22.09 2.17
CA LEU A 94 -0.88 -21.68 3.45
C LEU A 94 -1.61 -20.32 3.33
N PRO A 95 -2.80 -20.15 3.95
CA PRO A 95 -3.55 -18.88 3.93
C PRO A 95 -2.74 -17.67 4.44
N LEU A 96 -1.80 -17.90 5.35
CA LEU A 96 -0.90 -16.87 5.86
C LEU A 96 -0.01 -16.26 4.77
N TRP A 97 0.39 -17.02 3.74
CA TRP A 97 1.17 -16.49 2.62
C TRP A 97 0.35 -15.51 1.77
N GLN A 98 -0.93 -15.80 1.54
CA GLN A 98 -1.83 -14.88 0.83
C GLN A 98 -2.04 -13.60 1.64
N LYS A 99 -2.19 -13.72 2.96
CA LYS A 99 -2.30 -12.57 3.86
C LYS A 99 -1.02 -11.73 3.87
N LEU A 100 0.15 -12.37 3.90
CA LEU A 100 1.44 -11.69 3.84
C LEU A 100 1.62 -10.97 2.51
N GLU A 101 1.29 -11.61 1.39
CA GLU A 101 1.39 -11.02 0.05
C GLU A 101 0.60 -9.73 -0.09
N ARG A 102 -0.59 -9.65 0.53
CA ARG A 102 -1.39 -8.40 0.54
C ARG A 102 -0.67 -7.26 1.26
N TYR A 103 -0.13 -7.53 2.45
CA TYR A 103 0.62 -6.50 3.19
C TYR A 103 1.89 -6.10 2.45
N LEU A 104 2.64 -7.07 1.92
CA LEU A 104 3.83 -6.78 1.11
C LEU A 104 3.50 -5.93 -0.10
N ASN A 105 2.41 -6.21 -0.81
CA ASN A 105 1.99 -5.41 -1.97
C ASN A 105 1.67 -3.96 -1.58
N LEU A 106 1.06 -3.73 -0.42
CA LEU A 106 0.83 -2.37 0.11
C LEU A 106 2.15 -1.68 0.47
N ASP A 107 3.13 -2.46 0.94
CA ASP A 107 4.47 -1.99 1.31
C ASP A 107 5.40 -1.84 0.08
N GLY A 108 4.93 -2.17 -1.13
CA GLY A 108 5.71 -2.06 -2.38
C GLY A 108 6.56 -3.30 -2.73
N PHE A 109 6.32 -4.42 -2.08
CA PHE A 109 6.98 -5.71 -2.27
C PHE A 109 6.03 -6.75 -2.87
N ALA A 110 6.57 -7.77 -3.53
CA ALA A 110 5.83 -8.94 -4.00
C ALA A 110 6.55 -10.22 -3.55
N LEU A 111 5.78 -11.27 -3.30
CA LEU A 111 6.34 -12.60 -3.09
C LEU A 111 6.86 -13.17 -4.41
N GLN A 112 8.05 -13.75 -4.39
CA GLN A 112 8.53 -14.60 -5.46
C GLN A 112 8.03 -16.02 -5.25
N LYS A 113 7.40 -16.58 -6.28
CA LYS A 113 6.78 -17.90 -6.23
C LYS A 113 7.32 -18.77 -7.37
N ARG A 114 7.62 -20.02 -7.05
CA ARG A 114 7.85 -21.08 -8.04
C ARG A 114 6.64 -22.00 -8.04
N VAL A 115 5.99 -22.10 -9.20
CA VAL A 115 4.81 -22.94 -9.38
C VAL A 115 5.20 -24.14 -10.23
N THR A 116 4.96 -25.34 -9.72
CA THR A 116 5.15 -26.59 -10.46
C THR A 116 3.78 -27.19 -10.75
N ALA A 117 3.47 -27.41 -12.02
CA ALA A 117 2.20 -28.00 -12.42
C ALA A 117 2.07 -29.40 -11.82
N GLY A 118 1.05 -29.60 -10.98
CA GLY A 118 0.76 -30.90 -10.38
C GLY A 118 -0.40 -31.58 -11.10
N MET A 119 -0.53 -32.90 -10.88
CA MET A 119 -1.60 -33.69 -11.50
C MET A 119 -3.01 -33.32 -11.00
N PHE A 120 -3.11 -32.79 -9.77
CA PHE A 120 -4.40 -32.43 -9.12
C PHE A 120 -4.44 -31.01 -8.57
N LYS A 121 -3.30 -30.47 -8.14
CA LYS A 121 -3.13 -29.10 -7.65
C LYS A 121 -1.71 -28.67 -7.97
N ASP A 122 -1.54 -27.41 -8.35
CA ASP A 122 -0.22 -26.83 -8.52
C ASP A 122 0.51 -26.77 -7.18
N ASP A 123 1.78 -27.13 -7.21
CA ASP A 123 2.67 -27.00 -6.06
C ASP A 123 3.29 -25.59 -6.07
N VAL A 124 3.06 -24.83 -5.00
CA VAL A 124 3.49 -23.45 -4.88
C VAL A 124 4.56 -23.36 -3.80
N VAL A 125 5.75 -22.95 -4.20
CA VAL A 125 6.87 -22.70 -3.28
C VAL A 125 7.17 -21.21 -3.25
N ILE A 126 7.17 -20.61 -2.07
CA ILE A 126 7.64 -19.23 -1.88
C ILE A 126 9.16 -19.25 -1.84
N THR A 127 9.81 -18.44 -2.65
CA THR A 127 11.28 -18.46 -2.82
C THR A 127 11.97 -17.16 -2.43
N GLY A 128 11.21 -16.09 -2.18
CA GLY A 128 11.79 -14.79 -1.86
C GLY A 128 10.75 -13.69 -1.84
N ILE A 129 11.24 -12.46 -1.66
CA ILE A 129 10.51 -11.23 -1.94
C ILE A 129 11.28 -10.41 -2.97
N THR A 130 10.56 -9.66 -3.78
CA THR A 130 11.13 -8.66 -4.69
C THR A 130 10.40 -7.34 -4.47
N ILE A 131 11.03 -6.25 -4.88
CA ILE A 131 10.31 -4.99 -5.05
C ILE A 131 9.31 -5.20 -6.19
N ALA A 132 8.03 -4.96 -5.93
CA ALA A 132 6.95 -5.14 -6.91
C ALA A 132 6.85 -3.95 -7.88
N MET A 133 7.38 -2.81 -7.46
CA MET A 133 7.40 -1.58 -8.24
C MET A 133 8.65 -1.54 -9.14
N PRO A 134 8.55 -1.13 -10.42
CA PRO A 134 9.73 -0.88 -11.22
C PRO A 134 10.64 0.12 -10.49
N GLY A 135 11.95 -0.15 -10.44
CA GLY A 135 12.96 0.72 -9.82
C GLY A 135 13.07 2.13 -10.42
N PHE A 136 12.18 2.48 -11.35
CA PHE A 136 11.90 3.82 -11.84
C PHE A 136 10.44 4.17 -11.53
N VAL A 137 10.18 4.62 -10.33
CA VAL A 137 9.87 6.01 -10.01
C VAL A 137 10.21 6.12 -8.52
N ALA A 138 11.09 7.04 -8.15
CA ALA A 138 11.06 7.55 -6.78
C ALA A 138 9.67 8.18 -6.60
N LEU A 139 8.65 7.36 -6.30
CA LEU A 139 7.45 7.77 -5.64
C LEU A 139 7.94 7.90 -4.20
N PRO A 140 8.40 9.10 -3.79
CA PRO A 140 8.85 9.25 -2.42
C PRO A 140 7.62 8.99 -1.58
N GLU A 141 7.68 7.94 -0.75
CA GLU A 141 6.76 7.77 0.37
C GLU A 141 5.28 7.94 -0.02
N ALA A 142 4.82 7.69 -1.26
CA ALA A 142 3.58 8.32 -1.75
C ALA A 142 2.33 7.99 -0.93
N VAL A 143 2.31 6.85 -0.25
CA VAL A 143 1.27 6.51 0.73
C VAL A 143 1.34 7.40 1.97
N SER A 144 2.54 7.71 2.49
CA SER A 144 2.81 8.64 3.59
C SER A 144 2.84 10.12 3.16
N GLU A 145 3.41 10.49 2.00
CA GLU A 145 3.44 11.86 1.48
C GLU A 145 2.02 12.32 1.12
N VAL A 146 1.20 11.47 0.50
CA VAL A 146 -0.22 11.82 0.26
C VAL A 146 -0.95 11.98 1.59
N ASP A 147 -0.81 11.05 2.55
CA ASP A 147 -1.45 11.18 3.86
C ASP A 147 -1.01 12.47 4.58
N GLN A 148 0.28 12.84 4.52
CA GLN A 148 0.82 14.09 5.08
C GLN A 148 0.32 15.33 4.35
N LEU A 149 0.23 15.30 3.01
CA LEU A 149 -0.26 16.43 2.22
C LEU A 149 -1.76 16.62 2.44
N LEU A 150 -2.54 15.54 2.52
CA LEU A 150 -3.97 15.60 2.85
C LEU A 150 -4.19 16.23 4.23
N ASP A 151 -3.45 15.79 5.24
CA ASP A 151 -3.52 16.36 6.60
C ASP A 151 -3.13 17.84 6.60
N ARG A 152 -2.00 18.19 5.96
CA ARG A 152 -1.50 19.57 5.86
C ARG A 152 -2.52 20.52 5.25
N TYR A 153 -3.28 20.08 4.25
CA TYR A 153 -4.31 20.90 3.60
C TYR A 153 -5.70 20.73 4.21
N GLY A 154 -5.86 19.98 5.31
CA GLY A 154 -7.14 19.78 5.97
C GLY A 154 -8.15 18.96 5.15
N LEU A 155 -7.68 18.12 4.22
CA LEU A 155 -8.50 17.33 3.31
C LEU A 155 -8.97 16.02 3.96
N TYR A 156 -9.55 16.10 5.16
CA TYR A 156 -9.88 14.94 6.01
C TYR A 156 -10.89 13.97 5.39
N VAL A 157 -11.85 14.47 4.60
CA VAL A 157 -12.81 13.61 3.89
C VAL A 157 -12.09 12.72 2.89
N SER A 158 -11.15 13.30 2.12
CA SER A 158 -10.32 12.54 1.17
C SER A 158 -9.44 11.53 1.91
N GLN A 159 -8.81 11.95 3.00
CA GLN A 159 -7.98 11.08 3.82
C GLN A 159 -8.77 9.87 4.36
N THR A 160 -10.01 10.08 4.79
CA THR A 160 -10.88 9.02 5.29
C THR A 160 -11.15 7.98 4.21
N HIS A 161 -11.54 8.40 3.00
CA HIS A 161 -11.76 7.49 1.88
C HIS A 161 -10.50 6.74 1.47
N LEU A 162 -9.33 7.40 1.45
CA LEU A 162 -8.06 6.74 1.15
C LEU A 162 -7.71 5.68 2.20
N SER A 163 -7.89 5.98 3.48
CA SER A 163 -7.68 5.01 4.58
C SER A 163 -8.66 3.83 4.47
N SER A 164 -9.95 4.08 4.24
CA SER A 164 -10.93 3.02 4.04
C SER A 164 -10.64 2.16 2.81
N ALA A 165 -10.13 2.73 1.72
CA ALA A 165 -9.70 1.94 0.56
C ALA A 165 -8.56 0.97 0.91
N LYS A 166 -7.56 1.44 1.67
CA LYS A 166 -6.45 0.60 2.16
C LYS A 166 -6.98 -0.51 3.07
N GLU A 167 -7.85 -0.17 4.02
CA GLU A 167 -8.46 -1.13 4.94
C GLU A 167 -9.26 -2.21 4.21
N ASN A 168 -10.12 -1.83 3.26
CA ASN A 168 -10.91 -2.78 2.49
C ASN A 168 -10.05 -3.76 1.68
N ILE A 169 -8.91 -3.31 1.12
CA ILE A 169 -7.93 -4.22 0.50
C ILE A 169 -7.37 -5.22 1.51
N THR A 170 -7.09 -4.81 2.75
CA THR A 170 -6.59 -5.74 3.77
C THR A 170 -7.63 -6.79 4.17
N GLN A 171 -8.92 -6.43 4.11
CA GLN A 171 -10.06 -7.28 4.44
C GLN A 171 -10.59 -8.11 3.26
N GLU A 172 -9.95 -8.04 2.09
CA GLU A 172 -10.40 -8.72 0.87
C GLU A 172 -11.75 -8.23 0.32
N ASP A 173 -12.14 -7.00 0.69
CA ASP A 173 -13.39 -6.37 0.26
C ASP A 173 -13.14 -5.47 -0.96
N TRP A 174 -12.90 -6.12 -2.11
CA TRP A 174 -12.37 -5.47 -3.32
C TRP A 174 -13.30 -4.42 -3.91
N GLU A 175 -14.60 -4.73 -3.94
CA GLU A 175 -15.64 -3.81 -4.37
C GLU A 175 -15.67 -2.60 -3.45
N ALA A 176 -15.69 -2.82 -2.12
CA ALA A 176 -15.65 -1.72 -1.17
C ALA A 176 -14.39 -0.86 -1.34
N ALA A 177 -13.22 -1.46 -1.56
CA ALA A 177 -11.98 -0.73 -1.85
C ALA A 177 -12.09 0.13 -3.12
N ASN A 178 -12.68 -0.42 -4.19
CA ASN A 178 -12.88 0.28 -5.46
C ASN A 178 -13.83 1.47 -5.33
N SER A 179 -14.94 1.28 -4.60
CA SER A 179 -15.87 2.36 -4.26
C SER A 179 -15.17 3.49 -3.50
N GLN A 180 -14.32 3.14 -2.53
CA GLN A 180 -13.53 4.12 -1.78
C GLN A 180 -12.51 4.85 -2.65
N CYS A 181 -11.85 4.19 -3.62
CA CYS A 181 -10.92 4.84 -4.55
C CYS A 181 -11.62 5.91 -5.41
N ARG A 182 -12.83 5.63 -5.89
CA ARG A 182 -13.66 6.60 -6.62
C ARG A 182 -13.99 7.80 -5.74
N THR A 183 -14.51 7.53 -4.55
CA THR A 183 -15.00 8.56 -3.62
C THR A 183 -13.84 9.44 -3.13
N PHE A 184 -12.66 8.84 -2.90
CA PHE A 184 -11.42 9.54 -2.62
C PHE A 184 -11.05 10.54 -3.72
N LEU A 185 -11.00 10.12 -4.98
CA LEU A 185 -10.62 11.00 -6.09
C LEU A 185 -11.58 12.19 -6.21
N GLU A 186 -12.88 11.95 -6.07
CA GLU A 186 -13.91 12.98 -6.11
C GLU A 186 -13.75 13.98 -4.97
N ALA A 187 -13.70 13.49 -3.72
CA ALA A 187 -13.50 14.30 -2.53
C ALA A 187 -12.21 15.11 -2.58
N LEU A 188 -11.14 14.56 -3.16
CA LEU A 188 -9.87 15.25 -3.33
C LEU A 188 -10.01 16.44 -4.27
N THR A 189 -10.60 16.23 -5.45
CA THR A 189 -10.79 17.31 -6.42
C THR A 189 -11.75 18.38 -5.90
N ASP A 190 -12.77 17.99 -5.14
CA ASP A 190 -13.71 18.93 -4.53
C ASP A 190 -13.03 19.77 -3.45
N GLY A 191 -12.28 19.12 -2.55
CA GLY A 191 -11.55 19.82 -1.50
C GLY A 191 -10.48 20.76 -2.05
N ILE A 192 -9.80 20.40 -3.14
CA ILE A 192 -8.86 21.31 -3.82
C ILE A 192 -9.60 22.53 -4.40
N ALA A 193 -10.78 22.34 -4.99
CA ALA A 193 -11.59 23.45 -5.50
C ALA A 193 -12.05 24.37 -4.36
N ASP A 194 -12.47 23.81 -3.24
CA ASP A 194 -12.87 24.56 -2.04
C ASP A 194 -11.71 25.35 -1.43
N LEU A 195 -10.49 24.81 -1.48
CA LEU A 195 -9.29 25.49 -0.99
C LEU A 195 -8.82 26.64 -1.90
N LEU A 196 -8.89 26.44 -3.22
CA LEU A 196 -8.38 27.42 -4.19
C LEU A 196 -9.40 28.50 -4.55
N PHE A 197 -10.68 28.16 -4.60
CA PHE A 197 -11.76 29.00 -5.11
C PHE A 197 -13.00 28.96 -4.22
N PRO A 198 -12.89 29.27 -2.92
CA PRO A 198 -13.95 29.04 -1.93
C PRO A 198 -15.28 29.70 -2.30
N ASP A 199 -15.26 30.94 -2.79
CA ASP A 199 -16.47 31.70 -3.11
C ASP A 199 -17.22 31.12 -4.32
N GLU A 200 -16.50 30.75 -5.38
CA GLU A 200 -17.12 30.12 -6.56
C GLU A 200 -17.55 28.68 -6.25
N ALA A 201 -16.72 27.92 -5.55
CA ALA A 201 -16.97 26.52 -5.24
C ALA A 201 -18.17 26.31 -4.30
N ALA A 202 -18.43 27.23 -3.37
CA ALA A 202 -19.57 27.17 -2.45
C ALA A 202 -20.94 27.14 -3.17
N SER A 203 -21.01 27.70 -4.38
CA SER A 203 -22.24 27.73 -5.19
C SER A 203 -22.40 26.53 -6.12
N LEU A 204 -21.38 25.67 -6.22
CA LEU A 204 -21.35 24.57 -7.17
C LEU A 204 -21.63 23.21 -6.50
N PRO A 205 -22.37 22.31 -7.17
CA PRO A 205 -22.44 20.92 -6.76
C PRO A 205 -21.06 20.26 -6.72
N ALA A 206 -20.90 19.29 -5.83
CA ALA A 206 -19.75 18.39 -5.75
C ALA A 206 -19.47 17.65 -7.09
N GLY A 207 -18.25 17.15 -7.24
CA GLY A 207 -17.85 16.30 -8.34
C GLY A 207 -17.52 17.05 -9.63
N LEU A 208 -18.31 16.84 -10.69
CA LEU A 208 -17.96 17.33 -12.03
C LEU A 208 -17.84 18.86 -12.08
N SER A 209 -18.78 19.59 -11.46
CA SER A 209 -18.83 21.05 -11.52
C SER A 209 -17.60 21.69 -10.87
N LYS A 210 -17.14 21.15 -9.73
CA LYS A 210 -15.91 21.62 -9.07
C LYS A 210 -14.66 21.29 -9.88
N ARG A 211 -14.61 20.13 -10.55
CA ARG A 211 -13.53 19.82 -11.51
C ARG A 211 -13.52 20.77 -12.72
N GLN A 212 -14.69 21.15 -13.22
CA GLN A 212 -14.81 22.15 -14.29
C GLN A 212 -14.30 23.52 -13.81
N LEU A 213 -14.58 23.91 -12.56
CA LEU A 213 -14.04 25.13 -11.94
C LEU A 213 -12.50 25.09 -11.87
N LEU A 214 -11.91 23.98 -11.41
CA LEU A 214 -10.46 23.80 -11.41
C LEU A 214 -9.86 23.93 -12.81
N ALA A 215 -10.53 23.39 -13.83
CA ALA A 215 -10.08 23.50 -15.22
C ALA A 215 -10.26 24.91 -15.79
N LYS A 216 -11.35 25.62 -15.44
CA LYS A 216 -11.62 27.01 -15.82
C LYS A 216 -10.49 27.94 -15.36
N HIS A 217 -9.99 27.72 -14.14
CA HIS A 217 -8.90 28.49 -13.54
C HIS A 217 -7.50 27.93 -13.81
N GLY A 218 -7.36 26.98 -14.74
CA GLY A 218 -6.07 26.46 -15.18
C GLY A 218 -5.36 25.54 -14.19
N PHE A 219 -5.95 25.22 -13.04
CA PHE A 219 -5.40 24.20 -12.12
C PHE A 219 -5.38 22.82 -12.78
N LEU A 220 -6.40 22.50 -13.58
CA LEU A 220 -6.41 21.34 -14.48
C LEU A 220 -6.22 21.80 -15.92
N SER A 221 -5.15 21.34 -16.57
CA SER A 221 -4.81 21.79 -17.92
C SER A 221 -5.64 21.07 -18.98
N ARG A 222 -6.35 21.85 -19.79
CA ARG A 222 -7.04 21.36 -20.98
C ARG A 222 -6.07 21.05 -22.12
N GLU A 223 -5.04 21.88 -22.28
CA GLU A 223 -4.00 21.71 -23.31
C GLU A 223 -3.21 20.42 -23.11
N LYS A 224 -2.90 20.05 -21.86
CA LYS A 224 -2.21 18.80 -21.53
C LYS A 224 -3.16 17.61 -21.43
N HIS A 225 -4.42 17.75 -21.86
CA HIS A 225 -5.45 16.72 -21.79
C HIS A 225 -5.70 16.15 -20.38
N GLU A 226 -5.44 16.94 -19.34
CA GLU A 226 -5.69 16.53 -17.96
C GLU A 226 -7.19 16.54 -17.65
N PHE A 227 -7.91 17.51 -18.22
CA PHE A 227 -9.35 17.65 -18.11
C PHE A 227 -10.00 18.09 -19.42
N GLY A 228 -11.25 17.70 -19.64
CA GLY A 228 -12.07 18.15 -20.77
C GLY A 228 -13.55 17.91 -20.48
N ASP A 229 -14.43 18.75 -21.01
CA ASP A 229 -15.89 18.70 -20.75
C ASP A 229 -16.62 17.61 -21.57
N GLY A 230 -15.89 16.81 -22.35
CA GLY A 230 -16.42 15.83 -23.30
C GLY A 230 -16.44 14.38 -22.80
N ASN A 231 -16.38 13.44 -23.75
CA ASN A 231 -16.72 12.00 -23.64
C ASN A 231 -15.82 11.12 -22.73
N GLY A 232 -15.07 11.69 -21.79
CA GLY A 232 -14.16 10.94 -20.92
C GLY A 232 -12.81 10.57 -21.57
N GLN A 233 -12.42 11.25 -22.65
CA GLN A 233 -11.17 10.97 -23.37
C GLN A 233 -9.93 11.65 -22.77
N THR A 234 -10.13 12.56 -21.82
CA THR A 234 -9.06 13.23 -21.07
C THR A 234 -8.76 12.49 -19.77
N PHE A 235 -7.58 12.72 -19.20
CA PHE A 235 -7.03 11.89 -18.13
C PHE A 235 -7.94 11.76 -16.91
N LEU A 236 -8.34 12.86 -16.25
CA LEU A 236 -9.17 12.77 -15.04
C LEU A 236 -10.58 12.22 -15.31
N PRO A 237 -11.31 12.68 -16.34
CA PRO A 237 -12.59 12.07 -16.72
C PRO A 237 -12.47 10.58 -17.08
N GLY A 238 -11.40 10.19 -17.78
CA GLY A 238 -11.12 8.79 -18.13
C GLY A 238 -10.79 7.95 -16.90
N LEU A 239 -10.01 8.48 -15.96
CA LEU A 239 -9.73 7.84 -14.68
C LEU A 239 -10.99 7.69 -13.84
N ALA A 240 -11.82 8.74 -13.74
CA ALA A 240 -13.11 8.65 -13.05
C ALA A 240 -14.01 7.58 -13.70
N LYS A 241 -13.97 7.45 -15.03
CA LYS A 241 -14.65 6.38 -15.77
C LYS A 241 -14.00 5.01 -15.58
N LEU A 242 -12.69 4.90 -15.31
CA LEU A 242 -12.05 3.62 -14.96
C LEU A 242 -12.46 3.16 -13.56
N LEU A 243 -12.66 4.11 -12.64
CA LEU A 243 -13.07 3.83 -11.26
C LEU A 243 -14.58 3.56 -11.11
N HIS A 244 -15.38 3.83 -12.14
CA HIS A 244 -16.84 3.71 -12.11
C HIS A 244 -17.41 2.29 -12.40
N PRO A 245 -16.89 1.52 -13.38
CA PRO A 245 -17.30 0.15 -13.64
C PRO A 245 -16.91 -0.78 -12.50
N ASP A 246 -17.84 -1.68 -12.17
CA ASP A 246 -17.63 -2.84 -11.28
C ASP A 246 -17.22 -2.53 -9.83
N GLY A 247 -17.26 -1.26 -9.42
CA GLY A 247 -16.83 -0.84 -8.09
C GLY A 247 -17.78 -1.18 -6.93
N ALA A 248 -18.97 -1.73 -7.19
CA ALA A 248 -19.91 -2.14 -6.13
C ALA A 248 -20.70 -3.41 -6.49
N HIS A 249 -20.29 -4.13 -7.54
CA HIS A 249 -20.97 -5.35 -7.98
C HIS A 249 -20.21 -6.56 -7.43
N PRO A 250 -20.76 -7.28 -6.43
CA PRO A 250 -20.08 -8.38 -5.77
C PRO A 250 -19.65 -9.46 -6.77
N GLY A 251 -18.38 -9.86 -6.71
CA GLY A 251 -17.83 -11.01 -7.44
C GLY A 251 -17.20 -10.68 -8.80
N ILE A 252 -17.03 -9.40 -9.14
CA ILE A 252 -16.38 -8.98 -10.41
C ILE A 252 -14.97 -8.43 -10.15
N SER A 253 -14.76 -7.75 -9.02
CA SER A 253 -13.49 -7.10 -8.72
C SER A 253 -12.46 -8.09 -8.21
N THR A 254 -11.27 -8.11 -8.81
CA THR A 254 -10.14 -8.90 -8.29
C THR A 254 -9.23 -8.07 -7.38
N GLN A 255 -8.39 -8.75 -6.59
CA GLN A 255 -7.31 -8.12 -5.84
C GLN A 255 -6.42 -7.24 -6.74
N HIS A 256 -6.11 -7.70 -7.96
CA HIS A 256 -5.27 -6.96 -8.90
C HIS A 256 -5.95 -5.67 -9.37
N ASP A 257 -7.25 -5.72 -9.67
CA ASP A 257 -8.02 -4.53 -10.06
C ASP A 257 -8.05 -3.49 -8.94
N ALA A 258 -8.33 -3.93 -7.71
CA ALA A 258 -8.39 -3.06 -6.54
C ALA A 258 -7.03 -2.42 -6.24
N MET A 259 -5.94 -3.20 -6.28
CA MET A 259 -4.60 -2.70 -6.07
C MET A 259 -4.18 -1.71 -7.16
N PHE A 260 -4.45 -2.03 -8.42
CA PHE A 260 -4.15 -1.15 -9.55
C PHE A 260 -4.88 0.19 -9.45
N ARG A 261 -6.19 0.15 -9.14
CA ARG A 261 -7.01 1.35 -8.95
C ARG A 261 -6.51 2.20 -7.77
N LEU A 262 -6.18 1.58 -6.63
CA LEU A 262 -5.59 2.29 -5.48
C LEU A 262 -4.28 2.99 -5.87
N GLN A 263 -3.38 2.28 -6.55
CA GLN A 263 -2.09 2.83 -6.96
C GLN A 263 -2.26 4.01 -7.93
N LEU A 264 -3.17 3.90 -8.91
CA LEU A 264 -3.48 4.99 -9.83
C LEU A 264 -4.01 6.24 -9.11
N VAL A 265 -4.94 6.08 -8.17
CA VAL A 265 -5.48 7.24 -7.45
C VAL A 265 -4.45 7.85 -6.50
N VAL A 266 -3.58 7.07 -5.87
CA VAL A 266 -2.50 7.61 -5.01
C VAL A 266 -1.48 8.41 -5.83
N VAL A 267 -1.03 7.88 -6.96
CA VAL A 267 -0.08 8.59 -7.84
C VAL A 267 -0.71 9.87 -8.40
N THR A 268 -1.98 9.80 -8.81
CA THR A 268 -2.74 10.96 -9.30
C THR A 268 -2.93 12.00 -8.21
N ALA A 269 -3.33 11.57 -7.00
CA ALA A 269 -3.53 12.45 -5.86
C ALA A 269 -2.26 13.19 -5.48
N ARG A 270 -1.13 12.48 -5.41
CA ARG A 270 0.17 13.07 -5.17
C ARG A 270 0.48 14.15 -6.19
N TRP A 271 0.32 13.87 -7.48
CA TRP A 271 0.57 14.85 -8.53
C TRP A 271 -0.29 16.12 -8.38
N LEU A 272 -1.58 15.98 -8.06
CA LEU A 272 -2.48 17.12 -7.79
C LEU A 272 -2.08 17.89 -6.53
N LEU A 273 -1.72 17.20 -5.45
CA LEU A 273 -1.33 17.82 -4.18
C LEU A 273 0.04 18.53 -4.27
N LYS A 274 0.99 17.98 -5.04
CA LYS A 274 2.26 18.67 -5.34
C LYS A 274 2.04 19.90 -6.21
N ARG A 275 1.07 19.86 -7.13
CA ARG A 275 0.66 21.04 -7.89
C ARG A 275 0.02 22.09 -6.99
N LEU A 276 -0.83 21.68 -6.05
CA LEU A 276 -1.40 22.58 -5.04
C LEU A 276 -0.30 23.23 -4.19
N GLU A 277 0.71 22.45 -3.78
CA GLU A 277 1.89 22.94 -3.06
C GLU A 277 2.73 23.93 -3.88
N ALA A 278 2.95 23.64 -5.16
CA ALA A 278 3.69 24.51 -6.06
C ALA A 278 2.89 25.74 -6.53
N GLY A 279 1.57 25.76 -6.31
CA GLY A 279 0.62 26.55 -7.09
C GLY A 279 -0.46 27.28 -6.31
N ARG A 280 -0.17 27.83 -5.11
CA ARG A 280 -0.83 29.12 -4.78
C ARG A 280 -0.54 30.05 -5.97
N PRO A 281 -1.56 30.56 -6.67
CA PRO A 281 -1.43 30.98 -8.05
C PRO A 281 -0.32 32.03 -8.19
N THR A 282 0.73 31.72 -8.95
CA THR A 282 1.51 32.78 -9.58
C THR A 282 0.61 33.34 -10.66
N VAL A 283 -0.04 34.45 -10.32
CA VAL A 283 -0.60 35.39 -11.28
C VAL A 283 0.46 35.67 -12.33
N ASN A 284 0.16 35.33 -13.59
CA ASN A 284 0.72 35.99 -14.76
C ASN A 284 -0.46 36.44 -15.61
#